data_AF-D5T1M1-F1
#
_entry.id   AF-D5T1M1-F1
#
_cell.length_a   1.000
_cell.length_b   1.000
_cell.length_c   1.000
_cell.angle_alpha   90.00
_cell.angle_beta   90.00
_cell.angle_gamma   90.00
#
_symmetry.space_group_name_H-M   'P 1'
#
loop_
_entity.id
_entity.type
_entity.pdbx_description
1 polymer ?
#
loop_
_entity_poly.entity_id
_entity_poly.type
_entity_poly.pdbx_seq_one_letter_code
_entity_poly.pdbx_strand_id
1 'polypeptide(L)'
;MFKTADKRKYLLDFLEKHPNLNHDEKKVISDTINSLNEPKVLPYREMTAMTNELQKLSLYGKLSDDGKILLKQLNRSNWFFGLYYNIRFFG
;
A
#
# COMPACT_ATOMS: atom_id res chain seq x y z
N MET A 1 -16.90 2.48 5.53
CA MET A 1 -16.13 1.38 4.91
C MET A 1 -15.31 1.98 3.77
N PHE A 2 -13.98 2.02 3.88
CA PHE A 2 -13.12 2.39 2.75
C PHE A 2 -13.28 1.32 1.66
N LYS A 3 -13.92 1.65 0.53
CA LYS A 3 -14.21 0.67 -0.52
C LYS A 3 -12.92 0.35 -1.27
N THR A 4 -12.78 -0.89 -1.72
CA THR A 4 -11.62 -1.38 -2.51
C THR A 4 -11.32 -0.50 -3.72
N ALA A 5 -12.35 0.09 -4.32
CA ALA A 5 -12.26 1.00 -5.45
C ALA A 5 -11.45 2.28 -5.14
N ASP A 6 -11.58 2.84 -3.93
CA ASP A 6 -10.88 4.07 -3.53
C ASP A 6 -9.37 3.83 -3.39
N LYS A 7 -9.00 2.65 -2.89
CA LYS A 7 -7.60 2.23 -2.74
C LYS A 7 -6.93 2.00 -4.09
N ARG A 8 -7.62 1.34 -5.02
CA ARG A 8 -7.13 1.14 -6.39
C ARG A 8 -6.92 2.47 -7.11
N LYS A 9 -7.91 3.37 -7.04
CA LYS A 9 -7.81 4.69 -7.66
C LYS A 9 -6.64 5.49 -7.10
N TYR A 10 -6.44 5.44 -5.79
CA TYR A 10 -5.29 6.07 -5.15
C TYR A 10 -3.95 5.51 -5.66
N LEU A 11 -3.81 4.19 -5.82
CA LEU A 11 -2.58 3.58 -6.34
C LEU A 11 -2.33 3.93 -7.82
N LEU A 12 -3.38 4.02 -8.64
CA LEU A 12 -3.30 4.47 -10.03
C LEU A 12 -2.89 5.94 -10.13
N ASP A 13 -3.56 6.82 -9.37
CA ASP A 13 -3.22 8.24 -9.30
C ASP A 13 -1.77 8.45 -8.81
N PHE A 14 -1.30 7.58 -7.91
CA PHE A 14 0.07 7.62 -7.41
C PHE A 14 1.09 7.24 -8.50
N LEU A 15 0.81 6.19 -9.30
CA LEU A 15 1.67 5.83 -10.43
C LEU A 15 1.76 6.94 -11.48
N GLU A 16 0.66 7.64 -11.75
CA GLU A 16 0.64 8.76 -12.70
C GLU A 16 1.38 9.99 -12.18
N LYS A 17 1.27 10.28 -10.88
CA LYS A 17 1.88 11.48 -10.26
C LYS A 17 3.36 11.30 -9.92
N HIS A 18 3.86 10.07 -9.83
CA HIS A 18 5.23 9.78 -9.42
C HIS A 18 5.99 9.00 -10.52
N PRO A 19 6.40 9.68 -11.62
CA PRO A 19 7.12 9.04 -12.72
C PRO A 19 8.51 8.51 -12.31
N ASN A 20 9.08 9.03 -11.21
CA ASN A 20 10.37 8.64 -10.63
C ASN A 20 10.33 7.34 -9.81
N LEU A 21 9.19 6.66 -9.75
CA LEU A 21 9.12 5.32 -9.18
C LEU A 21 10.02 4.36 -9.96
N ASN A 22 10.80 3.61 -9.20
CA ASN A 22 11.71 2.59 -9.71
C ASN A 22 10.91 1.45 -10.37
N HIS A 23 11.54 0.70 -11.27
CA HIS A 23 10.90 -0.40 -11.98
C HIS A 23 10.31 -1.44 -11.00
N ASP A 24 11.04 -1.76 -9.94
CA ASP A 24 10.60 -2.68 -8.88
C ASP A 24 9.37 -2.14 -8.13
N GLU A 25 9.33 -0.84 -7.82
CA GLU A 25 8.19 -0.21 -7.12
C GLU A 25 6.95 -0.18 -8.00
N LYS A 26 7.10 0.20 -9.28
CA LYS A 26 6.00 0.20 -10.26
C LYS A 26 5.43 -1.21 -10.40
N LYS A 27 6.29 -2.23 -10.42
CA LYS A 27 5.87 -3.63 -10.48
C LYS A 27 5.06 -4.03 -9.25
N VAL A 28 5.55 -3.75 -8.04
CA VAL A 28 4.83 -4.05 -6.79
C VAL A 28 3.46 -3.35 -6.74
N ILE A 29 3.38 -2.08 -7.15
CA ILE A 29 2.11 -1.33 -7.18
C ILE A 29 1.15 -1.94 -8.21
N SER A 30 1.64 -2.27 -9.41
CA SER A 30 0.84 -2.89 -10.47
C SER A 30 0.31 -4.28 -10.07
N ASP A 31 1.16 -5.12 -9.47
CA ASP A 31 0.78 -6.45 -8.98
C ASP A 31 -0.28 -6.34 -7.87
N THR A 32 -0.17 -5.33 -7.00
CA THR A 32 -1.18 -5.04 -5.98
C THR A 32 -2.50 -4.59 -6.59
N ILE A 33 -2.47 -3.72 -7.62
CA ILE A 33 -3.68 -3.27 -8.34
C ILE A 33 -4.39 -4.46 -9.01
N ASN A 34 -3.62 -5.36 -9.62
CA ASN A 34 -4.14 -6.56 -10.26
C ASN A 34 -4.77 -7.51 -9.23
N SER A 35 -4.10 -7.72 -8.09
CA SER A 35 -4.61 -8.56 -7.00
C SER A 35 -5.87 -7.96 -6.36
N LEU A 36 -5.97 -6.63 -6.27
CA LEU A 36 -7.18 -5.92 -5.83
C LEU A 36 -8.35 -6.04 -6.82
N ASN A 37 -8.11 -6.47 -8.06
CA ASN A 37 -9.16 -6.72 -9.07
C ASN A 37 -9.79 -8.11 -8.88
N GLU A 38 -9.18 -9.00 -8.11
CA GLU A 38 -9.72 -10.33 -7.86
C GLU A 38 -10.84 -10.32 -6.80
N PRO A 39 -12.01 -10.93 -7.09
CA PRO A 39 -13.18 -10.86 -6.22
C PRO A 39 -13.03 -11.59 -4.88
N LYS A 40 -12.03 -12.47 -4.73
CA LYS A 40 -11.77 -13.25 -3.51
C LYS A 40 -10.66 -12.68 -2.64
N VAL A 41 -10.05 -11.58 -3.05
CA VAL A 41 -8.87 -11.04 -2.37
C VAL A 41 -9.27 -10.00 -1.33
N LEU A 42 -8.67 -10.11 -0.14
CA LEU A 42 -8.88 -9.17 0.95
C LEU A 42 -8.02 -7.92 0.69
N PRO A 43 -8.60 -6.74 0.44
CA PRO A 43 -7.86 -5.52 0.10
C PRO A 43 -6.85 -5.09 1.17
N TYR A 44 -7.10 -5.49 2.41
CA TYR A 44 -6.18 -5.26 3.52
C TYR A 44 -4.91 -6.11 3.37
N ARG A 45 -5.06 -7.40 3.06
CA ARG A 45 -3.94 -8.34 2.93
C ARG A 45 -2.99 -7.89 1.81
N GLU A 46 -3.54 -7.46 0.68
CA GLU A 46 -2.76 -6.95 -0.44
C GLU A 46 -2.03 -5.66 -0.10
N MET A 47 -2.68 -4.73 0.60
CA MET A 47 -2.00 -3.51 1.06
C MET A 47 -0.88 -3.82 2.06
N THR A 48 -1.07 -4.78 2.96
CA THR A 48 -0.02 -5.23 3.89
C THR A 48 1.13 -5.90 3.14
N ALA A 49 0.83 -6.76 2.15
CA ALA A 49 1.85 -7.40 1.31
C ALA A 49 2.67 -6.36 0.54
N MET A 50 1.99 -5.40 -0.11
CA MET A 50 2.61 -4.26 -0.78
C MET A 50 3.49 -3.43 0.18
N THR A 51 3.00 -3.14 1.38
CA THR A 51 3.77 -2.40 2.39
C THR A 51 5.05 -3.14 2.79
N ASN A 52 4.96 -4.48 2.95
CA ASN A 52 6.10 -5.32 3.29
C ASN A 52 7.13 -5.39 2.15
N GLU A 53 6.66 -5.49 0.90
CA GLU A 53 7.51 -5.45 -0.30
C GLU A 53 8.27 -4.12 -0.39
N LEU A 54 7.57 -3.00 -0.21
CA LEU A 54 8.18 -1.68 -0.21
C LEU A 54 9.12 -1.48 1.00
N GLN A 55 8.80 -2.02 2.18
CA GLN A 55 9.72 -2.01 3.32
C GLN A 55 10.99 -2.79 3.02
N LYS A 56 10.89 -3.98 2.39
CA LYS A 56 12.08 -4.71 1.94
C LYS A 56 12.90 -3.87 0.97
N LEU A 57 12.28 -3.28 -0.05
CA LEU A 57 12.97 -2.40 -1.00
C LEU A 57 13.64 -1.20 -0.31
N SER A 58 12.99 -0.64 0.73
CA SER A 58 13.56 0.41 1.60
C SER A 58 14.81 -0.07 2.31
N LEU A 59 14.76 -1.26 2.92
CA LEU A 59 15.87 -1.87 3.65
C LEU A 59 17.06 -2.18 2.73
N TYR A 60 16.80 -2.55 1.48
CA TYR A 60 17.84 -2.76 0.47
C TYR A 60 18.35 -1.47 -0.18
N GLY A 61 17.86 -0.29 0.23
CA GLY A 61 18.25 1.00 -0.34
C GLY A 61 17.81 1.21 -1.79
N LYS A 62 16.87 0.39 -2.29
CA LYS A 62 16.35 0.42 -3.68
C LYS A 62 15.07 1.23 -3.84
N LEU A 63 14.60 1.82 -2.74
CA LEU A 63 13.36 2.60 -2.70
C LEU A 63 13.62 4.06 -3.09
N SER A 64 12.91 4.53 -4.11
CA SER A 64 12.89 5.94 -4.52
C SER A 64 12.24 6.78 -3.43
N ASP A 65 12.49 8.09 -3.47
CA ASP A 65 11.90 9.02 -2.49
C ASP A 65 10.36 9.03 -2.54
N ASP A 66 9.78 8.83 -3.73
CA ASP A 66 8.34 8.64 -3.90
C ASP A 66 7.84 7.35 -3.23
N GLY A 67 8.58 6.23 -3.37
CA GLY A 67 8.26 4.98 -2.68
C GLY A 67 8.30 5.13 -1.16
N LYS A 68 9.23 5.93 -0.61
CA LYS A 68 9.29 6.25 0.82
C LYS A 68 8.06 7.05 1.27
N ILE A 69 7.58 7.98 0.46
CA ILE A 69 6.37 8.77 0.75
C ILE A 69 5.15 7.85 0.80
N LEU A 70 5.00 6.94 -0.17
CA LEU A 70 3.91 5.97 -0.21
C LEU A 70 3.96 5.02 0.99
N LEU A 71 5.15 4.50 1.33
CA LEU A 71 5.36 3.65 2.49
C LEU A 71 5.00 4.37 3.79
N LYS A 72 5.38 5.64 3.93
CA LYS A 72 5.03 6.46 5.11
C LYS A 72 3.51 6.67 5.23
N GLN A 73 2.81 6.88 4.12
CA GLN A 73 1.35 7.01 4.12
C GLN A 73 0.65 5.68 4.46
N LEU A 74 1.10 4.56 3.86
CA LEU A 74 0.59 3.22 4.14
C LEU A 74 0.82 2.82 5.61
N ASN A 75 2.02 3.07 6.14
CA ASN A 75 2.36 2.71 7.52
C ASN A 75 1.57 3.54 8.53
N ARG A 76 1.34 4.84 8.26
CA ARG A 76 0.41 5.67 9.06
C ARG A 76 -1.00 5.08 9.04
N SER A 77 -1.51 4.69 7.87
CA SER A 77 -2.84 4.08 7.77
C SER A 77 -2.92 2.78 8.58
N ASN A 78 -1.89 1.92 8.51
CA ASN A 78 -1.86 0.66 9.25
C ASN A 78 -1.82 0.87 10.78
N TRP A 79 -1.11 1.91 11.27
CA TRP A 79 -1.12 2.27 12.70
C TRP A 79 -2.49 2.73 13.19
N PHE A 80 -3.19 3.58 12.42
CA PHE A 80 -4.55 4.01 12.77
C PHE A 80 -5.54 2.83 12.79
N PHE A 81 -5.39 1.85 11.91
CA PHE A 81 -6.21 0.65 11.92
C PHE A 81 -5.89 -0.28 13.09
N GLY A 82 -4.61 -0.46 13.44
CA GLY A 82 -4.21 -1.23 14.63
C GLY A 82 -4.76 -0.63 15.93
N LEU A 83 -4.77 0.69 16.05
CA LEU A 83 -5.44 1.40 17.14
C LEU A 83 -6.97 1.21 17.09
N TYR A 84 -7.61 1.38 15.93
CA TYR A 84 -9.06 1.21 15.79
C TYR A 84 -9.55 -0.20 16.17
N TYR A 85 -8.80 -1.25 15.79
CA TYR A 85 -9.11 -2.62 16.18
C TYR A 85 -8.88 -2.87 17.68
N ASN A 86 -7.85 -2.26 18.29
CA ASN A 86 -7.61 -2.38 19.74
C ASN A 86 -8.65 -1.63 20.58
N ILE A 87 -9.15 -0.48 20.11
CA ILE A 87 -10.16 0.29 20.84
C ILE A 87 -11.51 -0.47 20.90
N ARG A 88 -11.78 -1.37 19.94
CA ARG A 88 -12.99 -2.22 19.95
C ARG A 88 -12.88 -3.45 20.87
N PHE A 89 -11.70 -3.74 21.43
CA PHE A 89 -11.49 -4.83 22.39
C PHE A 89 -11.44 -4.36 23.86
N PHE A 90 -11.52 -3.05 24.12
CA PHE A 90 -11.65 -2.45 25.45
C PHE A 90 -13.02 -1.76 25.64
N GLY A 91 -14.09 -2.38 25.14
CA GLY A 91 -15.48 -1.92 25.31
C GLY A 91 -16.39 -3.08 25.65
#